data_AF-A0A3A8RT82-F1
#
_entry.id   AF-A0A3A8RT82-F1
#
_cell.length_a   1.000
_cell.length_b   1.000
_cell.length_c   1.000
_cell.angle_alpha   90.00
_cell.angle_beta   90.00
_cell.angle_gamma   90.00
#
_symmetry.space_group_name_H-M   'P 1'
#
loop_
_entity.id
_entity.type
_entity.pdbx_description
1 polymer ?
#
loop_
_entity_poly.entity_id
_entity_poly.type
_entity_poly.pdbx_seq_one_letter_code
_entity_poly.pdbx_strand_id
1 'polypeptide(L)'
;MMYIGAVFGGPELADAPIEKAIRLIGKARGPIEKSDSGALDIVFHVPGSLLKPEFTGVRTAKFSRKERMLMLQIAVPEEQVHTPDVRWLLDAIREAVRLARPKFERAGIGYPEQEHLAIVDRIQMELLK
;
A
#
# COMPACT_ATOMS: atom_id res chain seq x y z
N MET A 1 -4.27 11.60 3.59
CA MET A 1 -5.11 10.42 3.27
C MET A 1 -4.25 9.28 2.73
N MET A 2 -4.39 8.06 3.24
CA MET A 2 -3.72 6.86 2.74
C MET A 2 -4.77 5.75 2.55
N TYR A 3 -4.95 5.27 1.33
CA TYR A 3 -5.80 4.12 0.99
C TYR A 3 -4.92 2.88 0.82
N ILE A 4 -5.44 1.73 1.24
CA ILE A 4 -4.77 0.44 1.14
C ILE A 4 -5.76 -0.55 0.55
N GLY A 5 -5.40 -1.14 -0.59
CA GLY A 5 -6.20 -2.12 -1.31
C GLY A 5 -5.34 -3.18 -1.96
N ALA A 6 -5.98 -4.07 -2.71
CA ALA A 6 -5.29 -5.15 -3.42
C ALA A 6 -5.99 -5.49 -4.74
N VAL A 7 -5.18 -5.97 -5.69
CA VAL A 7 -5.62 -6.66 -6.90
C VAL A 7 -5.14 -8.10 -6.78
N PHE A 8 -6.08 -9.04 -6.83
CA PHE A 8 -5.80 -10.47 -6.73
C PHE A 8 -5.74 -11.10 -8.12
N GLY A 9 -4.66 -11.83 -8.38
CA GLY A 9 -4.39 -12.44 -9.68
C GLY A 9 -5.12 -13.74 -9.96
N GLY A 10 -6.15 -14.11 -9.19
CA GLY A 10 -6.93 -15.32 -9.41
C GLY A 10 -7.97 -15.55 -8.31
N PRO A 11 -9.06 -16.30 -8.61
CA PRO A 11 -10.12 -16.58 -7.63
C PRO A 11 -9.67 -17.50 -6.49
N GLU A 12 -8.60 -18.29 -6.68
CA GLU A 12 -8.02 -19.15 -5.65
C GLU A 12 -7.42 -18.38 -4.46
N LEU A 13 -7.22 -17.07 -4.63
CA LEU A 13 -6.72 -16.18 -3.58
C LEU A 13 -7.84 -15.69 -2.65
N ALA A 14 -9.09 -16.02 -2.93
CA ALA A 14 -10.19 -15.74 -2.01
C ALA A 14 -9.94 -16.43 -0.66
N ASP A 15 -10.03 -15.65 0.42
CA ASP A 15 -9.74 -16.05 1.79
C ASP A 15 -8.30 -16.54 2.05
N ALA A 16 -7.39 -16.29 1.10
CA ALA A 16 -5.98 -16.63 1.25
C ALA A 16 -5.36 -15.85 2.42
N PRO A 17 -4.31 -16.40 3.06
CA PRO A 17 -3.63 -15.74 4.17
C PRO A 17 -3.23 -14.29 3.87
N ILE A 18 -2.71 -14.02 2.68
CA ILE A 18 -2.35 -12.67 2.24
C ILE A 18 -3.53 -11.70 2.18
N GLU A 19 -4.71 -12.13 1.71
CA GLU A 19 -5.90 -11.28 1.70
C GLU A 19 -6.27 -10.87 3.13
N LYS A 20 -6.26 -11.83 4.06
CA LYS A 20 -6.55 -11.58 5.47
C LYS A 20 -5.54 -10.59 6.07
N ALA A 21 -4.25 -10.75 5.77
CA ALA A 21 -3.20 -9.85 6.24
C ALA A 21 -3.40 -8.41 5.72
N ILE A 22 -3.65 -8.23 4.42
CA ILE A 22 -3.91 -6.91 3.82
C ILE A 22 -5.18 -6.28 4.42
N ARG A 23 -6.23 -7.09 4.64
CA ARG A 23 -7.47 -6.63 5.27
C ARG A 23 -7.24 -6.17 6.72
N LEU A 24 -6.41 -6.87 7.48
CA LEU A 24 -6.02 -6.47 8.84
C LEU A 24 -5.26 -5.14 8.84
N ILE A 25 -4.30 -4.97 7.94
CA ILE A 25 -3.56 -3.71 7.75
C ILE A 25 -4.53 -2.58 7.40
N GLY A 26 -5.44 -2.80 6.44
CA GLY A 26 -6.46 -1.81 6.04
C GLY A 26 -7.42 -1.43 7.17
N LYS A 27 -7.72 -2.37 8.07
CA LYS A 27 -8.52 -2.11 9.27
C LYS A 27 -7.75 -1.29 10.31
N ALA A 28 -6.52 -1.69 10.64
CA ALA A 28 -5.65 -1.00 11.60
C ALA A 28 -5.27 0.42 11.14
N ARG A 29 -5.21 0.66 9.82
CA ARG A 29 -5.07 2.01 9.23
C ARG A 29 -6.14 2.96 9.78
N GLY A 30 -7.33 2.48 10.14
CA GLY A 30 -8.37 3.29 10.77
C GLY A 30 -9.14 4.17 9.78
N PRO A 31 -9.86 5.20 10.26
CA PRO A 31 -10.63 6.09 9.39
C PRO A 31 -9.73 6.96 8.51
N ILE A 32 -10.25 7.37 7.36
CA ILE A 32 -9.58 8.30 6.44
C ILE A 32 -10.11 9.70 6.71
N GLU A 33 -9.25 10.56 7.23
CA GLU A 33 -9.55 11.98 7.38
C GLU A 33 -9.25 12.72 6.08
N LYS A 34 -10.21 13.54 5.64
CA LYS A 34 -10.04 14.38 4.46
C LYS A 34 -8.96 15.41 4.71
N SER A 35 -8.06 15.55 3.74
CA SER A 35 -7.00 16.56 3.75
C SER A 35 -6.75 17.03 2.33
N ASP A 36 -6.37 18.29 2.21
CA ASP A 36 -5.94 18.91 0.95
C ASP A 36 -4.48 18.56 0.59
N SER A 37 -3.80 17.78 1.41
CA SER A 37 -2.43 17.33 1.17
C SER A 37 -2.35 16.13 0.22
N GLY A 38 -1.13 15.82 -0.23
CA GLY A 38 -0.84 14.65 -1.06
C GLY A 38 -1.31 13.35 -0.42
N ALA A 39 -2.16 12.62 -1.16
CA ALA A 39 -2.78 11.37 -0.75
C ALA A 39 -2.15 10.16 -1.46
N LEU A 40 -2.13 9.02 -0.76
CA LEU A 40 -1.60 7.77 -1.31
C LEU A 40 -2.72 6.78 -1.54
N ASP A 41 -2.66 6.07 -2.66
CA ASP A 41 -3.46 4.89 -2.95
C ASP A 41 -2.52 3.70 -3.14
N ILE A 42 -2.38 2.88 -2.11
CA ILE A 42 -1.43 1.76 -2.07
C ILE A 42 -2.17 0.48 -2.44
N VAL A 43 -1.75 -0.14 -3.54
CA VAL A 43 -2.38 -1.32 -4.09
C VAL A 43 -1.38 -2.47 -4.11
N PHE A 44 -1.66 -3.51 -3.33
CA PHE A 44 -0.92 -4.77 -3.41
C PHE A 44 -1.36 -5.56 -4.65
N HIS A 45 -0.42 -5.93 -5.50
CA HIS A 45 -0.64 -6.82 -6.63
C HIS A 45 -0.22 -8.23 -6.21
N VAL A 46 -1.22 -9.07 -5.90
CA VAL A 46 -1.01 -10.43 -5.40
C VAL A 46 -1.01 -11.40 -6.58
N PRO A 47 0.09 -12.15 -6.81
CA PRO A 47 0.17 -13.09 -7.93
C PRO A 47 -0.81 -14.25 -7.73
N GLY A 48 -1.47 -14.66 -8.82
CA GLY A 48 -2.35 -15.81 -8.88
C GLY A 48 -2.31 -16.50 -10.24
N SER A 49 -3.28 -17.38 -10.48
CA SER A 49 -3.40 -18.22 -11.66
C SER A 49 -3.70 -17.46 -12.96
N LEU A 50 -4.37 -16.31 -12.88
CA LEU A 50 -4.80 -15.49 -14.02
C LEU A 50 -3.87 -14.31 -14.30
N LEU A 51 -3.24 -13.74 -13.27
CA LEU A 51 -2.39 -12.56 -13.37
C LEU A 51 -1.22 -12.67 -12.39
N LYS A 52 -0.02 -12.37 -12.89
CA LYS A 52 1.19 -12.19 -12.07
C LYS A 52 1.76 -10.80 -12.30
N PRO A 53 2.25 -10.10 -11.27
CA PRO A 53 2.93 -8.83 -11.45
C PRO A 53 4.18 -9.00 -12.34
N GLU A 54 4.34 -8.17 -13.36
CA GLU A 54 5.51 -8.18 -14.26
C GLU A 54 6.73 -7.41 -13.67
N PHE A 55 6.66 -7.05 -12.39
CA PHE A 55 7.68 -6.27 -11.70
C PHE A 55 7.83 -6.77 -10.27
N THR A 56 8.92 -6.37 -9.62
CA THR A 56 9.21 -6.65 -8.21
C THR A 56 9.27 -5.34 -7.42
N GLY A 57 9.05 -5.44 -6.11
CA GLY A 57 9.13 -4.29 -5.20
C GLY A 57 7.98 -3.29 -5.39
N VAL A 58 8.30 -2.01 -5.22
CA VAL A 58 7.32 -0.91 -5.22
C VAL A 58 7.53 0.01 -6.41
N ARG A 59 6.43 0.39 -7.08
CA ARG A 59 6.47 1.38 -8.17
C ARG A 59 5.34 2.39 -8.09
N THR A 60 5.58 3.57 -8.65
CA THR A 60 4.53 4.56 -8.88
C THR A 60 3.67 4.16 -10.09
N ALA A 61 2.38 4.44 -10.03
CA ALA A 61 1.44 4.26 -11.13
C ALA A 61 0.73 5.60 -11.47
N LYS A 62 -0.60 5.60 -11.49
CA LYS A 62 -1.40 6.76 -11.88
C LYS A 62 -1.27 7.89 -10.84
N PHE A 63 -1.05 9.11 -11.32
CA PHE A 63 -1.11 10.32 -10.51
C PHE A 63 -2.26 11.21 -10.95
N SER A 64 -3.13 11.58 -10.01
CA SER A 64 -4.22 12.53 -10.23
C SER A 64 -3.89 13.85 -9.54
N ARG A 65 -3.60 14.89 -10.33
CA ARG A 65 -3.43 16.25 -9.79
C ARG A 65 -4.72 16.79 -9.18
N LYS A 66 -5.87 16.49 -9.81
CA LYS A 66 -7.20 16.91 -9.34
C LYS A 66 -7.50 16.35 -7.95
N GLU A 67 -7.28 15.05 -7.76
CA GLU A 67 -7.53 14.36 -6.48
C GLU A 67 -6.32 14.44 -5.53
N ARG A 68 -5.23 15.10 -5.94
CA ARG A 68 -3.95 15.17 -5.23
C ARG A 68 -3.46 13.80 -4.76
N MET A 69 -3.66 12.76 -5.58
CA MET A 69 -3.49 11.37 -5.19
C MET A 69 -2.52 10.64 -6.12
N LEU A 70 -1.59 9.90 -5.53
CA LEU A 70 -0.67 9.02 -6.23
C LEU A 70 -1.00 7.57 -5.91
N MET A 71 -1.21 6.77 -6.95
CA MET A 71 -1.27 5.32 -6.82
C MET A 71 0.15 4.73 -6.80
N LEU A 72 0.38 3.81 -5.87
CA LEU A 72 1.58 3.01 -5.76
C LEU A 72 1.21 1.54 -5.78
N GLN A 73 1.98 0.76 -6.52
CA GLN A 73 1.76 -0.66 -6.68
C GLN A 73 2.90 -1.42 -6.00
N ILE A 74 2.53 -2.38 -5.17
CA ILE A 74 3.46 -3.28 -4.48
C ILE A 74 3.28 -4.67 -5.08
N ALA A 75 4.30 -5.20 -5.75
CA ALA A 75 4.27 -6.58 -6.22
C ALA A 75 4.54 -7.51 -5.03
N VAL A 76 3.57 -8.35 -4.69
CA VAL A 76 3.68 -9.31 -3.59
C VAL A 76 4.44 -10.55 -4.08
N PRO A 77 5.57 -10.94 -3.47
CA PRO A 77 6.26 -12.19 -3.78
C PRO A 77 5.39 -13.41 -3.50
N GLU A 78 5.63 -14.51 -4.22
CA GLU A 78 4.82 -15.73 -4.14
C GLU A 78 4.88 -16.36 -2.73
N GLU A 79 6.02 -16.25 -2.04
CA GLU A 79 6.20 -16.70 -0.66
C GLU A 79 5.28 -15.97 0.35
N GLN A 80 4.91 -14.72 0.07
CA GLN A 80 4.05 -13.92 0.93
C GLN A 80 2.56 -14.28 0.76
N VAL A 81 2.19 -14.99 -0.32
CA VAL A 81 0.79 -15.34 -0.61
C VAL A 81 0.21 -16.28 0.44
N HIS A 82 0.97 -17.33 0.78
CA HIS A 82 0.54 -18.38 1.69
C HIS A 82 1.00 -18.16 3.13
N THR A 83 2.14 -17.51 3.31
CA THR A 83 2.72 -17.24 4.64
C THR A 83 3.11 -15.78 4.76
N PRO A 84 2.13 -14.85 4.80
CA PRO A 84 2.40 -13.42 4.80
C PRO A 84 3.16 -13.01 6.07
N ASP A 85 4.29 -12.35 5.87
CA ASP A 85 4.97 -11.61 6.91
C ASP A 85 4.43 -10.18 6.96
N VAL A 86 3.70 -9.86 8.03
CA VAL A 86 3.15 -8.52 8.25
C VAL A 86 4.25 -7.45 8.30
N ARG A 87 5.45 -7.78 8.78
CA ARG A 87 6.58 -6.83 8.80
C ARG A 87 7.00 -6.46 7.37
N TRP A 88 7.14 -7.47 6.50
CA TRP A 88 7.44 -7.26 5.09
C TRP A 88 6.40 -6.36 4.40
N LEU A 89 5.10 -6.62 4.63
CA LEU A 89 4.02 -5.81 4.07
C LEU A 89 4.08 -4.34 4.52
N LEU A 90 4.37 -4.10 5.80
CA LEU A 90 4.50 -2.75 6.35
C LEU A 90 5.76 -2.04 5.82
N ASP A 91 6.87 -2.76 5.67
CA ASP A 91 8.09 -2.19 5.09
C ASP A 91 7.92 -1.82 3.62
N ALA A 92 7.19 -2.62 2.85
CA ALA A 92 6.81 -2.26 1.48
C ALA A 92 5.91 -1.01 1.43
N ILE A 93 5.00 -0.84 2.40
CA ILE A 93 4.20 0.39 2.54
C ILE A 93 5.12 1.59 2.86
N ARG A 94 6.11 1.43 3.76
CA ARG A 94 7.07 2.51 4.07
C ARG A 94 7.89 2.91 2.84
N GLU A 95 8.31 1.94 2.04
CA GLU A 95 9.00 2.20 0.78
C GLU A 95 8.11 2.99 -0.18
N ALA A 96 6.84 2.60 -0.35
CA ALA A 96 5.84 3.35 -1.09
C ALA A 96 5.72 4.81 -0.60
N VAL A 97 5.59 5.01 0.70
CA VAL A 97 5.51 6.35 1.30
C VAL A 97 6.72 7.22 0.92
N ARG A 98 7.93 6.67 0.97
CA ARG A 98 9.13 7.43 0.57
C ARG A 98 9.21 7.65 -0.95
N LEU A 99 8.85 6.65 -1.74
CA LEU A 99 8.88 6.70 -3.21
C LEU A 99 7.92 7.75 -3.79
N ALA A 100 6.85 8.10 -3.07
CA ALA A 100 5.87 9.09 -3.50
C ALA A 100 6.39 10.53 -3.53
N ARG A 101 7.35 10.87 -2.66
CA ARG A 101 7.81 12.26 -2.43
C ARG A 101 8.18 13.02 -3.71
N PRO A 102 9.05 12.50 -4.60
CA PRO A 102 9.48 13.26 -5.77
C PRO A 102 8.33 13.61 -6.73
N LYS A 103 7.25 12.81 -6.73
CA LYS A 103 6.10 13.07 -7.58
C LYS A 103 5.26 14.25 -7.10
N PHE A 104 5.09 14.37 -5.78
CA PHE A 104 4.36 15.48 -5.16
C PHE A 104 5.17 16.78 -5.20
N GLU A 105 6.48 16.72 -4.94
CA GLU A 105 7.38 17.87 -5.06
C GLU A 105 7.34 18.48 -6.47
N ARG A 106 7.46 17.65 -7.51
CA ARG A 106 7.33 18.10 -8.92
C ARG A 106 5.95 18.65 -9.27
N ALA A 107 4.93 18.31 -8.50
CA ALA A 107 3.56 18.79 -8.70
C ALA A 107 3.26 20.07 -7.90
N GLY A 108 4.16 20.52 -7.03
CA GLY A 108 3.92 21.65 -6.12
C GLY A 108 2.81 21.36 -5.10
N ILE A 109 2.62 20.10 -4.73
CA ILE A 109 1.59 19.68 -3.76
C ILE A 109 2.28 19.29 -2.45
N GLY A 110 1.83 19.84 -1.33
CA GLY A 110 2.36 19.48 -0.01
C GLY A 110 2.12 18.00 0.30
N TYR A 111 3.18 17.27 0.66
CA TYR A 111 3.14 15.83 0.93
C TYR A 111 3.60 15.54 2.37
N PRO A 112 2.68 15.11 3.27
CA PRO A 112 2.99 14.91 4.67
C PRO A 112 3.59 13.52 4.89
N GLU A 113 4.81 13.31 4.39
CA GLU A 113 5.46 11.99 4.45
C GLU A 113 5.55 11.44 5.88
N GLN A 114 5.89 12.28 6.85
CA GLN A 114 6.03 11.87 8.24
C GLN A 114 4.70 11.41 8.86
N GLU A 115 3.59 12.05 8.49
CA GLU A 115 2.26 11.61 8.94
C GLU A 115 1.88 10.26 8.32
N HIS A 116 2.22 10.06 7.04
CA HIS A 116 2.03 8.76 6.39
C HIS A 116 2.86 7.66 7.05
N LEU A 117 4.13 7.93 7.38
CA LEU A 117 4.97 6.97 8.12
C LEU A 117 4.43 6.68 9.51
N ALA A 118 3.96 7.70 10.23
CA ALA A 118 3.35 7.53 11.56
C ALA A 118 2.08 6.65 11.52
N ILE A 119 1.31 6.69 10.42
CA ILE A 119 0.20 5.75 10.21
C ILE A 119 0.72 4.31 10.15
N VAL A 120 1.81 4.06 9.42
CA VAL A 120 2.40 2.71 9.32
C VAL A 120 2.93 2.23 10.67
N ASP A 121 3.60 3.10 11.42
CA ASP A 121 4.12 2.76 12.75
C ASP A 121 3.00 2.43 13.74
N ARG A 122 1.88 3.16 13.69
CA ARG A 122 0.69 2.83 14.48
C ARG A 122 0.11 1.47 14.10
N ILE A 123 -0.01 1.16 12.81
CA ILE A 123 -0.46 -0.17 12.35
C ILE A 123 0.47 -1.25 12.88
N GLN A 124 1.79 -1.04 12.82
CA GLN A 124 2.77 -1.99 13.30
C GLN A 124 2.60 -2.28 14.81
N MET A 125 2.46 -1.23 15.63
CA MET A 125 2.24 -1.37 17.07
C MET A 125 0.93 -2.10 17.40
N GLU A 126 -0.10 -1.94 16.57
CA GLU A 126 -1.39 -2.62 16.77
C GLU A 126 -1.29 -4.12 16.44
N LEU A 127 -0.63 -4.47 15.35
CA LEU A 127 -0.62 -5.84 14.81
C LEU A 127 0.50 -6.73 15.37
N LEU A 128 1.63 -6.16 15.83
CA LEU A 128 2.83 -6.90 16.21
C LEU A 128 3.20 -6.78 17.70
N LYS A 129 2.20 -6.68 18.58
CA LYS A 129 2.39 -6.61 20.03
C LYS A 129 3.22 -7.77 20.58
#